data_AF-A0A846YHZ9-F1
#
_entry.id   AF-A0A846YHZ9-F1
#
_cell.length_a   1.000
_cell.length_b   1.000
_cell.length_c   1.000
_cell.angle_alpha   90.00
_cell.angle_beta   90.00
_cell.angle_gamma   90.00
#
_symmetry.space_group_name_H-M   'P 1'
#
loop_
_entity.id
_entity.type
_entity.pdbx_description
1 polymer ?
#
loop_
_entity_poly.entity_id
_entity_poly.type
_entity_poly.pdbx_seq_one_letter_code
_entity_poly.pdbx_strand_id
1 'polypeptide(L)'
;MQGLDPRRFGLVCAAAALVTGATLAGCANQIEGVATPNAAEATAYRSFASSSSAAATSSQIAAARDKAIADNCGLFPGTTGIGVTKYNEFVDAHDSNAPDYDAKRDAAVTALDDAANQVEGGVNAAGANLPDELKAKFTDYVNAARALSQATREMTYTSPVGPLNDASKRVNDARNAVRDACPG
;
A
#
# COMPACT_ATOMS: atom_id res chain seq x y z
N MET A 1 -7.70 25.64 30.52
CA MET A 1 -6.77 24.53 30.82
C MET A 1 -5.44 24.88 30.19
N GLN A 2 -4.50 25.45 30.97
CA GLN A 2 -3.19 25.87 30.46
C GLN A 2 -2.24 24.68 30.50
N GLY A 3 -1.70 24.32 29.33
CA GLY A 3 -0.91 23.12 29.11
C GLY A 3 0.46 23.19 29.78
N LEU A 4 0.88 22.06 30.35
CA LEU A 4 2.24 21.83 30.80
C LEU A 4 3.15 21.73 29.57
N ASP A 5 4.15 22.60 29.50
CA ASP A 5 5.16 22.63 28.45
C ASP A 5 6.10 21.39 28.61
N PRO A 6 6.10 20.44 27.66
CA PRO A 6 6.85 19.18 27.77
C PRO A 6 8.36 19.38 27.88
N ARG A 7 8.88 20.53 27.40
CA ARG A 7 10.30 20.88 27.53
C ARG A 7 10.69 21.22 28.96
N ARG A 8 9.78 21.83 29.72
CA ARG A 8 10.00 22.17 31.14
C ARG A 8 9.93 20.94 32.03
N PHE A 9 9.09 19.97 31.70
CA PHE A 9 8.99 18.71 32.44
C PHE A 9 10.26 17.85 32.27
N GLY A 10 10.81 17.78 31.04
CA GLY A 10 12.05 17.04 30.76
C GLY A 10 13.28 17.58 31.52
N LEU A 11 13.36 18.90 31.70
CA LEU A 11 14.45 19.56 32.42
C LEU A 11 14.42 19.30 33.93
N VAL A 12 13.23 19.18 34.52
CA VAL A 12 13.04 18.88 35.95
C VAL A 12 13.41 17.43 36.26
N CYS A 13 13.07 16.47 35.39
CA CYS A 13 13.47 15.07 35.57
C CYS A 13 14.99 14.87 35.46
N ALA A 14 15.67 15.58 34.55
CA ALA A 14 17.12 15.52 34.42
C ALA A 14 17.85 16.10 35.65
N ALA A 15 17.34 17.19 36.22
CA ALA A 15 17.90 17.79 37.43
C ALA A 15 17.71 16.89 38.66
N ALA A 16 16.56 16.23 38.80
CA ALA A 16 16.28 15.32 39.92
C ALA A 16 17.19 14.08 39.91
N ALA A 17 17.58 13.58 38.74
CA ALA A 17 18.50 12.45 38.59
C ALA A 17 19.95 12.80 38.98
N LEU A 18 20.39 14.04 38.71
CA LEU A 18 21.73 14.51 39.09
C LEU A 18 21.86 14.71 40.60
N VAL A 19 20.81 15.21 41.26
CA VAL A 19 20.83 15.48 42.71
C VAL A 19 20.81 14.19 43.53
N THR A 20 20.02 13.19 43.12
CA THR A 20 20.00 11.88 43.81
C THR A 20 21.29 11.09 43.63
N GLY A 21 21.95 11.21 42.47
CA GLY A 21 23.27 10.63 42.24
C GLY A 21 24.37 11.22 43.13
N ALA A 22 24.33 12.52 43.40
CA ALA A 22 25.33 13.21 44.21
C ALA A 22 25.23 12.88 45.72
N THR A 23 24.03 12.61 46.24
CA THR A 23 23.83 12.32 47.67
C THR A 23 24.30 10.92 48.10
N LEU A 24 24.41 9.97 47.16
CA LEU A 24 24.93 8.62 47.44
C LEU A 24 26.46 8.57 47.60
N ALA A 25 27.18 9.64 47.22
CA ALA A 25 28.64 9.71 47.30
C ALA A 25 29.17 10.11 48.69
N GLY A 26 28.31 10.57 49.61
CA GLY A 26 28.73 11.17 50.89
C GLY A 26 28.83 10.25 52.10
N CYS A 27 28.30 9.02 52.03
CA CYS A 27 28.25 8.08 53.18
C CYS A 27 28.71 6.66 52.84
N ALA A 28 29.37 6.45 51.69
CA ALA A 28 29.91 5.15 51.30
C ALA A 28 31.42 5.12 51.53
N ASN A 29 31.90 4.13 52.30
CA ASN A 29 33.31 3.78 52.29
C ASN A 29 33.72 3.50 50.83
N GLN A 30 34.59 4.33 50.26
CA GLN A 30 35.17 4.07 48.93
C GLN A 30 36.00 2.79 49.02
N ILE A 31 35.44 1.67 48.56
CA ILE A 31 36.26 0.56 48.09
C ILE A 31 36.86 1.03 46.77
N GLU A 32 38.18 1.03 46.69
CA GLU A 32 38.95 1.35 45.48
C GLU A 32 38.76 0.22 44.46
N GLY A 33 37.56 0.17 43.87
CA GLY A 33 37.17 -0.75 42.82
C GLY A 33 36.99 0.03 41.53
N VAL A 34 37.88 -0.17 40.56
CA VAL A 34 37.65 0.31 39.20
C VAL A 34 36.41 -0.41 38.68
N ALA A 35 35.31 0.30 38.48
CA ALA A 35 34.09 -0.23 37.86
C ALA A 35 34.36 -0.47 36.37
N THR A 36 35.15 -1.49 36.06
CA THR A 36 35.34 -1.96 34.69
C THR A 36 34.09 -2.73 34.28
N PRO A 37 33.31 -2.26 33.29
CA PRO A 37 32.17 -3.01 32.81
C PRO A 37 32.64 -4.38 32.33
N ASN A 38 31.93 -5.44 32.72
CA ASN A 38 32.24 -6.79 32.26
C ASN A 38 32.11 -6.82 30.73
N ALA A 39 33.25 -6.93 30.04
CA ALA A 39 33.30 -6.85 28.59
C ALA A 39 32.43 -7.93 27.91
N ALA A 40 32.26 -9.09 28.56
CA ALA A 40 31.40 -10.15 28.06
C ALA A 40 29.91 -9.77 28.16
N GLU A 41 29.46 -9.22 29.29
CA GLU A 41 28.07 -8.77 29.46
C GLU A 41 27.74 -7.57 28.57
N ALA A 42 28.66 -6.62 28.42
CA ALA A 42 28.49 -5.48 27.52
C ALA A 42 28.40 -5.93 26.05
N THR A 43 29.15 -6.95 25.66
CA THR A 43 29.09 -7.53 24.30
C THR A 43 27.80 -8.31 24.09
N ALA A 44 27.38 -9.11 25.07
CA ALA A 44 26.11 -9.82 25.03
C ALA A 44 24.91 -8.86 24.92
N TYR A 45 24.89 -7.78 25.70
CA TYR A 45 23.85 -6.76 25.64
C TYR A 45 23.80 -6.06 24.27
N ARG A 46 24.95 -5.66 23.72
CA ARG A 46 25.00 -5.05 22.37
C ARG A 46 24.50 -6.01 21.29
N SER A 47 24.86 -7.29 21.38
CA SER A 47 24.40 -8.32 20.45
C SER A 47 22.88 -8.52 20.53
N PHE A 48 22.34 -8.60 21.75
CA PHE A 48 20.89 -8.69 21.98
C PHE A 48 20.16 -7.44 21.44
N ALA A 49 20.62 -6.24 21.80
CA ALA A 49 20.02 -4.99 21.33
C ALA A 49 20.04 -4.86 19.80
N SER A 50 21.13 -5.26 19.15
CA SER A 50 21.24 -5.34 17.69
C SER A 50 20.23 -6.32 17.11
N SER A 51 20.13 -7.51 17.70
CA SER A 51 19.21 -8.57 17.25
C SER A 51 17.75 -8.15 17.42
N SER A 52 17.38 -7.55 18.55
CA SER A 52 16.05 -7.00 18.81
C SER A 52 15.70 -5.87 17.85
N SER A 53 16.65 -4.97 17.56
CA SER A 53 16.44 -3.86 16.61
C SER A 53 16.24 -4.37 15.18
N ALA A 54 17.04 -5.37 14.77
CA ALA A 54 16.87 -6.03 13.49
C ALA A 54 15.53 -6.75 13.39
N ALA A 55 15.12 -7.47 14.45
CA ALA A 55 13.81 -8.13 14.51
C ALA A 55 12.66 -7.12 14.44
N ALA A 56 12.70 -6.03 15.20
CA ALA A 56 11.68 -4.98 15.18
C ALA A 56 11.57 -4.33 13.78
N THR A 57 12.70 -4.06 13.14
CA THR A 57 12.74 -3.52 11.77
C THR A 57 12.13 -4.52 10.78
N SER A 58 12.49 -5.80 10.90
CA SER A 58 11.91 -6.88 10.09
C SER A 58 10.39 -6.98 10.26
N SER A 59 9.88 -6.86 11.49
CA SER A 59 8.45 -6.86 11.77
C SER A 59 7.73 -5.67 11.14
N GLN A 60 8.32 -4.48 11.17
CA GLN A 60 7.74 -3.29 10.54
C GLN A 60 7.66 -3.43 9.02
N ILE A 61 8.71 -3.97 8.38
CA ILE A 61 8.72 -4.22 6.93
C ILE A 61 7.65 -5.25 6.56
N ALA A 62 7.52 -6.33 7.32
CA ALA A 62 6.49 -7.34 7.10
C ALA A 62 5.08 -6.72 7.21
N ALA A 63 4.81 -5.97 8.27
CA ALA A 63 3.52 -5.32 8.46
C ALA A 63 3.20 -4.29 7.34
N ALA A 64 4.21 -3.55 6.86
CA ALA A 64 4.04 -2.62 5.74
C ALA A 64 3.71 -3.36 4.43
N ARG A 65 4.31 -4.54 4.20
CA ARG A 65 3.98 -5.42 3.06
C ARG A 65 2.57 -5.97 3.15
N ASP A 66 2.19 -6.51 4.29
CA ASP A 66 0.85 -7.07 4.51
C ASP A 66 -0.22 -6.00 4.32
N LYS A 67 0.02 -4.79 4.85
CA LYS A 67 -0.87 -3.65 4.63
C LYS A 67 -0.95 -3.27 3.16
N ALA A 68 0.17 -3.18 2.46
CA ALA A 68 0.19 -2.84 1.04
C ALA A 68 -0.60 -3.84 0.17
N ILE A 69 -0.45 -5.14 0.47
CA ILE A 69 -1.21 -6.20 -0.19
C ILE A 69 -2.69 -6.06 0.14
N ALA A 70 -3.06 -5.94 1.41
CA ALA A 70 -4.45 -5.83 1.86
C ALA A 70 -5.16 -4.60 1.27
N ASP A 71 -4.52 -3.44 1.27
CA ASP A 71 -5.11 -2.20 0.73
C ASP A 71 -5.36 -2.33 -0.79
N ASN A 72 -4.39 -2.83 -1.56
CA ASN A 72 -4.55 -2.96 -3.01
C ASN A 72 -5.54 -4.07 -3.39
N CYS A 73 -5.41 -5.25 -2.79
CA CYS A 73 -6.30 -6.39 -3.05
C CYS A 73 -7.73 -6.14 -2.56
N GLY A 74 -7.91 -5.46 -1.43
CA GLY A 74 -9.24 -5.17 -0.87
C GLY A 74 -10.03 -4.15 -1.68
N LEU A 75 -9.36 -3.13 -2.24
CA LEU A 75 -10.01 -2.09 -3.03
C LEU A 75 -10.24 -2.51 -4.49
N PHE A 76 -9.44 -3.45 -5.01
CA PHE A 76 -9.44 -3.82 -6.42
C PHE A 76 -10.81 -4.32 -6.95
N PRO A 77 -11.54 -5.24 -6.29
CA PRO A 77 -12.83 -5.71 -6.79
C PRO A 77 -13.87 -4.59 -6.93
N GLY A 78 -13.93 -3.68 -5.94
CA GLY A 78 -14.85 -2.55 -5.96
C GLY A 78 -14.50 -1.53 -7.06
N THR A 79 -13.22 -1.19 -7.16
CA THR A 79 -12.68 -0.26 -8.17
C THR A 79 -12.97 -0.76 -9.59
N THR A 80 -12.62 -2.02 -9.87
CA THR A 80 -12.74 -2.59 -11.22
C THR A 80 -14.16 -3.02 -11.57
N GLY A 81 -15.00 -3.28 -10.56
CA GLY A 81 -16.42 -3.63 -10.73
C GLY A 81 -17.22 -2.52 -11.39
N ILE A 82 -16.96 -1.26 -11.05
CA ILE A 82 -17.65 -0.10 -11.64
C ILE A 82 -17.37 -0.03 -13.16
N GLY A 83 -16.10 -0.19 -13.56
CA GLY A 83 -15.72 -0.21 -14.98
C GLY A 83 -16.41 -1.33 -15.75
N VAL A 84 -16.53 -2.52 -15.16
CA VAL A 84 -17.23 -3.67 -15.77
C VAL A 84 -18.72 -3.38 -15.93
N THR A 85 -19.37 -2.80 -14.91
CA THR A 85 -20.78 -2.42 -15.00
C THR A 85 -21.01 -1.41 -16.13
N LYS A 86 -20.20 -0.35 -16.21
CA LYS A 86 -20.35 0.68 -17.26
C LYS A 86 -20.03 0.14 -18.65
N TYR A 87 -19.03 -0.72 -18.76
CA TYR A 87 -18.74 -1.40 -20.03
C TYR A 87 -19.90 -2.28 -20.49
N ASN A 88 -20.52 -3.06 -19.60
CA ASN A 88 -21.68 -3.87 -19.96
C ASN A 88 -22.88 -3.01 -20.36
N GLU A 89 -23.14 -1.89 -19.67
CA GLU A 89 -24.19 -0.94 -20.05
C GLU A 89 -23.97 -0.39 -21.49
N PHE A 90 -22.71 -0.16 -21.88
CA PHE A 90 -22.32 0.23 -23.24
C PHE A 90 -22.57 -0.89 -24.26
N VAL A 91 -22.17 -2.13 -23.95
CA VAL A 91 -22.41 -3.29 -24.82
C VAL A 91 -23.90 -3.48 -25.06
N ASP A 92 -24.72 -3.41 -24.00
CA ASP A 92 -26.18 -3.51 -24.12
C ASP A 92 -26.77 -2.42 -25.03
N ALA A 93 -26.23 -1.20 -24.97
CA ALA A 93 -26.67 -0.11 -25.85
C ALA A 93 -26.18 -0.26 -27.30
N HIS A 94 -25.01 -0.86 -27.52
CA HIS A 94 -24.55 -1.23 -28.86
C HIS A 94 -25.48 -2.27 -29.48
N ASP A 95 -25.74 -3.36 -28.75
CA ASP A 95 -26.55 -4.48 -29.23
C ASP A 95 -28.01 -4.10 -29.52
N SER A 96 -28.58 -3.17 -28.74
CA SER A 96 -29.96 -2.74 -28.88
C SER A 96 -30.17 -1.52 -29.79
N ASN A 97 -29.09 -0.96 -30.38
CA ASN A 97 -29.12 0.33 -31.08
C ASN A 97 -29.77 1.44 -30.23
N ALA A 98 -29.43 1.50 -28.95
CA ALA A 98 -30.08 2.42 -28.01
C ALA A 98 -29.72 3.88 -28.30
N PRO A 99 -30.66 4.83 -28.18
CA PRO A 99 -30.43 6.24 -28.50
C PRO A 99 -29.38 6.93 -27.60
N ASP A 100 -29.04 6.32 -26.45
CA ASP A 100 -28.05 6.79 -25.50
C ASP A 100 -26.68 6.11 -25.64
N TYR A 101 -26.44 5.39 -26.75
CA TYR A 101 -25.19 4.68 -27.02
C TYR A 101 -23.93 5.52 -26.83
N ASP A 102 -23.88 6.73 -27.41
CA ASP A 102 -22.69 7.59 -27.29
C ASP A 102 -22.43 7.98 -25.84
N ALA A 103 -23.48 8.31 -25.08
CA ALA A 103 -23.36 8.64 -23.66
C ALA A 103 -22.86 7.45 -22.84
N LYS A 104 -23.34 6.23 -23.15
CA LYS A 104 -22.89 5.02 -22.46
C LYS A 104 -21.48 4.59 -22.84
N ARG A 105 -21.09 4.75 -24.12
CA ARG A 105 -19.70 4.58 -24.57
C ARG A 105 -18.77 5.48 -23.77
N ASP A 106 -19.10 6.77 -23.69
CA ASP A 106 -18.25 7.75 -23.00
C ASP A 106 -18.20 7.50 -21.49
N ALA A 107 -19.30 7.04 -20.88
CA ALA A 107 -19.35 6.61 -19.49
C ALA A 107 -18.50 5.36 -19.23
N ALA A 108 -18.53 4.37 -20.13
CA ALA A 108 -17.69 3.17 -20.06
C ALA A 108 -16.21 3.52 -20.16
N VAL A 109 -15.84 4.36 -21.13
CA VAL A 109 -14.48 4.87 -21.32
C VAL A 109 -13.97 5.55 -20.05
N THR A 110 -14.76 6.49 -19.50
CA THR A 110 -14.41 7.22 -18.27
C THR A 110 -14.21 6.26 -17.09
N ALA A 111 -15.13 5.31 -16.91
CA ALA A 111 -15.04 4.36 -15.80
C ALA A 111 -13.86 3.40 -15.92
N LEU A 112 -13.48 2.99 -17.14
CA LEU A 112 -12.31 2.15 -17.39
C LEU A 112 -11.00 2.93 -17.13
N ASP A 113 -10.92 4.18 -17.58
CA ASP A 113 -9.77 5.05 -17.34
C ASP A 113 -9.62 5.36 -15.83
N ASP A 114 -10.72 5.66 -15.14
CA ASP A 114 -10.73 5.92 -13.70
C ASP A 114 -10.31 4.69 -12.90
N ALA A 115 -10.81 3.50 -13.24
CA ALA A 115 -10.40 2.25 -12.60
C ALA A 115 -8.89 1.99 -12.82
N ALA A 116 -8.38 2.20 -14.04
CA ALA A 116 -6.97 2.07 -14.33
C ALA A 116 -6.12 3.05 -13.50
N ASN A 117 -6.53 4.32 -13.42
CA ASN A 117 -5.82 5.35 -12.66
C ASN A 117 -5.84 5.08 -11.15
N GLN A 118 -6.95 4.59 -10.60
CA GLN A 118 -7.05 4.21 -9.18
C GLN A 118 -6.15 3.02 -8.85
N VAL A 119 -6.13 1.99 -9.70
CA VAL A 119 -5.24 0.82 -9.51
C VAL A 119 -3.77 1.23 -9.63
N GLU A 120 -3.41 2.00 -10.66
CA GLU A 120 -2.05 2.52 -10.83
C GLU A 120 -1.62 3.39 -9.63
N GLY A 121 -2.53 4.24 -9.14
CA GLY A 121 -2.32 5.05 -7.94
C GLY A 121 -2.04 4.20 -6.69
N GLY A 122 -2.80 3.12 -6.49
CA GLY A 122 -2.60 2.17 -5.40
C GLY A 122 -1.24 1.46 -5.46
N VAL A 123 -0.85 1.00 -6.65
CA VAL A 123 0.45 0.37 -6.89
C VAL A 123 1.60 1.34 -6.61
N ASN A 124 1.50 2.57 -7.11
CA ASN A 124 2.50 3.62 -6.90
C ASN A 124 2.63 4.00 -5.42
N ALA A 125 1.50 4.12 -4.71
CA ALA A 125 1.48 4.42 -3.29
C ALA A 125 2.10 3.29 -2.44
N ALA A 126 1.88 2.03 -2.82
CA ALA A 126 2.47 0.89 -2.14
C ALA A 126 3.99 0.77 -2.37
N GLY A 127 4.47 1.15 -3.55
CA GLY A 127 5.89 1.20 -3.88
C GLY A 127 6.60 -0.11 -3.57
N ALA A 128 7.74 -0.06 -2.88
CA ALA A 128 8.54 -1.26 -2.56
C ALA A 128 7.85 -2.25 -1.60
N ASN A 129 6.73 -1.88 -0.96
CA ASN A 129 6.00 -2.75 -0.05
C ASN A 129 5.08 -3.74 -0.77
N LEU A 130 4.74 -3.51 -2.04
CA LEU A 130 3.98 -4.48 -2.83
C LEU A 130 4.94 -5.53 -3.44
N PRO A 131 4.63 -6.83 -3.38
CA PRO A 131 5.42 -7.85 -4.06
C PRO A 131 5.47 -7.61 -5.57
N ASP A 132 6.63 -7.85 -6.20
CA ASP A 132 6.83 -7.51 -7.62
C ASP A 132 5.94 -8.29 -8.57
N GLU A 133 5.63 -9.55 -8.24
CA GLU A 133 4.64 -10.33 -8.99
C GLU A 133 3.27 -9.65 -8.99
N LEU A 134 2.81 -9.21 -7.81
CA LEU A 134 1.51 -8.58 -7.66
C LEU A 134 1.48 -7.20 -8.34
N LYS A 135 2.56 -6.42 -8.24
CA LYS A 135 2.73 -5.17 -9.03
C LYS A 135 2.58 -5.42 -10.52
N ALA A 136 3.23 -6.47 -11.04
CA ALA A 136 3.16 -6.81 -12.45
C ALA A 136 1.73 -7.13 -12.87
N LYS A 137 0.99 -7.93 -12.08
CA LYS A 137 -0.43 -8.24 -12.38
C LYS A 137 -1.34 -7.01 -12.35
N PHE A 138 -1.18 -6.12 -11.38
CA PHE A 138 -1.92 -4.85 -11.38
C PHE A 138 -1.57 -3.97 -12.59
N THR A 139 -0.29 -3.93 -12.96
CA THR A 139 0.17 -3.17 -14.14
C THR A 139 -0.40 -3.75 -15.44
N ASP A 140 -0.45 -5.09 -15.57
CA ASP A 140 -1.10 -5.78 -16.70
C ASP A 140 -2.58 -5.41 -16.79
N TYR A 141 -3.29 -5.37 -15.64
CA TYR A 141 -4.68 -4.90 -15.59
C TYR A 141 -4.81 -3.45 -16.05
N VAL A 142 -3.98 -2.53 -15.54
CA VAL A 142 -3.99 -1.11 -15.93
C VAL A 142 -3.83 -0.95 -17.43
N ASN A 143 -2.85 -1.65 -18.03
CA ASN A 143 -2.60 -1.61 -19.46
C ASN A 143 -3.78 -2.18 -20.26
N ALA A 144 -4.36 -3.30 -19.82
CA ALA A 144 -5.50 -3.91 -20.48
C ALA A 144 -6.78 -3.05 -20.38
N ALA A 145 -7.02 -2.40 -19.23
CA ALA A 145 -8.14 -1.49 -19.04
C ALA A 145 -8.03 -0.25 -19.94
N ARG A 146 -6.83 0.35 -20.04
CA ARG A 146 -6.56 1.45 -20.98
C ARG A 146 -6.73 1.05 -22.44
N ALA A 147 -6.30 -0.15 -22.81
CA ALA A 147 -6.52 -0.69 -24.15
C ALA A 147 -8.01 -0.91 -24.47
N LEU A 148 -8.79 -1.42 -23.51
CA LEU A 148 -10.23 -1.54 -23.67
C LEU A 148 -10.92 -0.18 -23.75
N SER A 149 -10.51 0.78 -22.93
CA SER A 149 -11.00 2.16 -22.98
C SER A 149 -10.78 2.77 -24.37
N GLN A 150 -9.57 2.62 -24.93
CA GLN A 150 -9.28 3.08 -26.28
C GLN A 150 -10.16 2.39 -27.34
N ALA A 151 -10.24 1.05 -27.31
CA ALA A 151 -11.07 0.31 -28.25
C ALA A 151 -12.55 0.71 -28.16
N THR A 152 -13.05 0.93 -26.94
CA THR A 152 -14.42 1.40 -26.67
C THR A 152 -14.65 2.79 -27.25
N ARG A 153 -13.69 3.71 -27.08
CA ARG A 153 -13.75 5.07 -27.62
C ARG A 153 -13.83 5.10 -29.15
N GLU A 154 -13.17 4.16 -29.82
CA GLU A 154 -13.13 4.05 -31.28
C GLU A 154 -14.36 3.30 -31.86
N MET A 155 -15.23 2.75 -31.01
CA MET A 155 -16.42 2.04 -31.48
C MET A 155 -17.50 2.98 -32.02
N THR A 156 -18.10 2.50 -33.10
CA THR A 156 -19.34 2.97 -33.70
C THR A 156 -20.27 1.76 -33.89
N TYR A 157 -21.54 1.97 -34.22
CA TYR A 157 -22.46 0.86 -34.50
C TYR A 157 -22.02 -0.03 -35.66
N THR A 158 -21.27 0.51 -36.62
CA THR A 158 -20.78 -0.24 -37.78
C THR A 158 -19.40 -0.85 -37.58
N SER A 159 -18.75 -0.57 -36.44
CA SER A 159 -17.41 -1.06 -36.17
C SER A 159 -17.43 -2.59 -35.96
N PRO A 160 -16.42 -3.32 -36.46
CA PRO A 160 -16.29 -4.74 -36.18
C PRO A 160 -16.02 -4.96 -34.68
N VAL A 161 -16.75 -5.87 -34.04
CA VAL A 161 -16.64 -6.14 -32.59
C VAL A 161 -15.43 -7.00 -32.20
N GLY A 162 -14.70 -7.56 -33.18
CA GLY A 162 -13.54 -8.43 -32.93
C GLY A 162 -12.46 -7.79 -32.04
N PRO A 163 -11.92 -6.62 -32.40
CA PRO A 163 -10.93 -5.90 -31.57
C PRO A 163 -11.44 -5.56 -30.17
N LEU A 164 -12.72 -5.19 -30.04
CA LEU A 164 -13.36 -4.90 -28.76
C LEU A 164 -13.44 -6.17 -27.88
N ASN A 165 -13.86 -7.30 -28.45
CA ASN A 165 -13.93 -8.59 -27.77
C ASN A 165 -12.55 -9.07 -27.30
N ASP A 166 -11.52 -8.89 -28.12
CA ASP A 166 -10.15 -9.21 -27.74
C ASP A 166 -9.66 -8.36 -26.57
N ALA A 167 -9.92 -7.05 -26.60
CA ALA A 167 -9.58 -6.14 -25.50
C ALA A 167 -10.36 -6.49 -24.22
N SER A 168 -11.66 -6.78 -24.35
CA SER A 168 -12.53 -7.20 -23.24
C SER A 168 -12.05 -8.51 -22.61
N LYS A 169 -11.58 -9.46 -23.43
CA LYS A 169 -10.99 -10.70 -22.92
C LYS A 169 -9.70 -10.43 -22.15
N ARG A 170 -8.79 -9.62 -22.71
CA ARG A 170 -7.52 -9.26 -22.06
C ARG A 170 -7.72 -8.62 -20.69
N VAL A 171 -8.66 -7.66 -20.56
CA VAL A 171 -8.90 -7.02 -19.25
C VAL A 171 -9.52 -7.99 -18.25
N ASN A 172 -10.40 -8.90 -18.69
CA ASN A 172 -10.99 -9.91 -17.81
C ASN A 172 -9.94 -10.93 -17.34
N ASP A 173 -9.07 -11.38 -18.25
CA ASP A 173 -7.96 -12.29 -17.92
C ASP A 173 -6.99 -11.63 -16.92
N ALA A 174 -6.64 -10.36 -17.13
CA ALA A 174 -5.79 -9.60 -16.21
C ALA A 174 -6.46 -9.39 -14.84
N ARG A 175 -7.75 -9.08 -14.82
CA ARG A 175 -8.53 -8.95 -13.58
C ARG A 175 -8.56 -10.25 -12.78
N ASN A 176 -8.77 -11.39 -13.46
CA ASN A 176 -8.75 -12.70 -12.81
C ASN A 176 -7.35 -13.05 -12.30
N ALA A 177 -6.29 -12.73 -13.06
CA ALA A 177 -4.92 -12.95 -12.62
C ALA A 177 -4.58 -12.17 -11.34
N VAL A 178 -5.06 -10.93 -11.19
CA VAL A 178 -4.92 -10.16 -9.94
C VAL A 178 -5.71 -10.83 -8.81
N ARG A 179 -6.98 -11.19 -9.06
CA ARG A 179 -7.83 -11.85 -8.05
C ARG A 179 -7.19 -13.13 -7.53
N ASP A 180 -6.66 -13.95 -8.41
CA ASP A 180 -6.07 -15.24 -8.07
C ASP A 180 -4.71 -15.09 -7.35
N ALA A 181 -4.02 -13.97 -7.54
CA ALA A 181 -2.77 -13.62 -6.85
C ALA A 181 -3.00 -12.94 -5.48
N CYS A 182 -4.18 -12.34 -5.27
CA CYS A 182 -4.55 -11.72 -4.01
C CYS A 182 -4.95 -12.78 -2.97
N PRO A 183 -4.56 -12.61 -1.68
CA PRO A 183 -5.07 -13.48 -0.63
C PRO A 183 -6.59 -13.31 -0.50
N GLY A 184 -7.30 -14.45 -0.44
CA GLY A 184 -8.76 -14.52 -0.32
C GLY A 184 -9.29 -14.23 1.09
#